data_AF-A0A0Q5KPP2-F1
#
_entry.id   AF-A0A0Q5KPP2-F1
#
_cell.length_a   1.000
_cell.length_b   1.000
_cell.length_c   1.000
_cell.angle_alpha   90.00
_cell.angle_beta   90.00
_cell.angle_gamma   90.00
#
_symmetry.space_group_name_H-M   'P 1'
#
loop_
_entity.id
_entity.type
_entity.pdbx_description
1 polymer ?
#
loop_
_entity_poly.entity_id
_entity_poly.type
_entity_poly.pdbx_seq_one_letter_code
_entity_poly.pdbx_strand_id
1 'polypeptide(L)'
;MPTMLQESEAAELRALQVKAYGRDGGLTDADAARLRALEAIRGAKPTATAASDAAVPETTDGESSDGESPDGSVAEESVDDDSADAADTNAPTGDVHARETTALRPALRRHWKAIAAASAVLLVVGLAAGWALFGRAGGVELTADQQERRAELQADGGYDAGSLRAIGQEEDVLVWHATKEDGEMVCLILDTPQDSATQCQRSEDVQNGNAVGVSVNLDSGEGESEDAEQIWASAVRTTEGELVAIIQRWPSSENDWLSQFPGEERVRAEELLQQGFQEYSISVVGYFRDAPIWYGQRLEGATAEDCLVVDAIAGIACGPLGQAQSSGLSLGGETVDGSGEVEDAWRITLAFTSNQTPYLVIAGDAASVEAVNPGATVRPGETLELGGEYQDPIQVEIPSDDTEG
;
A
#
# COMPACT_ATOMS: atom_id res chain seq x y z
N MET A 1 31.70 19.60 -26.77
CA MET A 1 31.74 18.22 -27.31
C MET A 1 31.78 17.06 -26.30
N PRO A 2 31.81 17.23 -24.95
CA PRO A 2 31.85 16.08 -24.02
C PRO A 2 30.49 15.39 -23.76
N THR A 3 29.35 16.05 -24.05
CA THR A 3 28.01 15.53 -23.77
C THR A 3 27.59 14.36 -24.66
N MET A 4 27.97 14.39 -25.95
CA MET A 4 27.60 13.35 -26.93
C MET A 4 28.25 11.99 -26.63
N LEU A 5 29.44 11.98 -26.00
CA LEU A 5 30.11 10.74 -25.61
C LEU A 5 29.41 10.10 -24.40
N GLN A 6 28.95 10.91 -23.44
CA GLN A 6 28.23 10.42 -22.26
C GLN A 6 26.87 9.79 -22.61
N GLU A 7 26.15 10.37 -23.57
CA GLU A 7 24.88 9.78 -24.05
C GLU A 7 25.11 8.45 -24.78
N SER A 8 26.21 8.34 -25.54
CA SER A 8 26.58 7.09 -26.22
C SER A 8 26.97 5.98 -25.24
N GLU A 9 27.71 6.31 -24.18
CA GLU A 9 28.10 5.37 -23.12
C GLU A 9 26.89 4.91 -22.29
N ALA A 10 25.94 5.80 -22.03
CA ALA A 10 24.69 5.46 -21.32
C ALA A 10 23.75 4.58 -22.16
N ALA A 11 23.76 4.72 -23.49
CA ALA A 11 23.03 3.85 -24.39
C ALA A 11 23.69 2.46 -24.50
N GLU A 12 25.03 2.41 -24.57
CA GLU A 12 25.81 1.17 -24.59
C GLU A 12 25.61 0.37 -23.29
N LEU A 13 25.64 1.04 -22.13
CA LEU A 13 25.39 0.42 -20.83
C LEU A 13 23.99 -0.21 -20.77
N ARG A 14 22.94 0.49 -21.22
CA ARG A 14 21.57 -0.07 -21.25
C ARG A 14 21.46 -1.28 -22.15
N ALA A 15 22.10 -1.26 -23.32
CA ALA A 15 22.10 -2.41 -24.23
C ALA A 15 22.81 -3.63 -23.62
N LEU A 16 23.94 -3.42 -22.93
CA LEU A 16 24.68 -4.49 -22.25
C LEU A 16 23.92 -5.03 -21.03
N GLN A 17 23.21 -4.19 -20.28
CA GLN A 17 22.38 -4.63 -19.16
C GLN A 17 21.17 -5.46 -19.62
N VAL A 18 20.49 -5.04 -20.70
CA VAL A 18 19.42 -5.84 -21.30
C VAL A 18 19.93 -7.19 -21.79
N LYS A 19 21.17 -7.25 -22.30
CA LYS A 19 21.78 -8.51 -22.75
C LYS A 19 22.24 -9.40 -21.59
N ALA A 20 22.71 -8.81 -20.49
CA ALA A 20 23.17 -9.52 -19.29
C ALA A 20 22.01 -10.10 -18.48
N TYR A 21 20.91 -9.35 -18.34
CA TYR A 21 19.77 -9.70 -17.48
C TYR A 21 18.50 -10.07 -18.25
N GLY A 22 18.56 -10.07 -19.59
CA GLY A 22 17.46 -10.49 -20.45
C GLY A 22 17.29 -12.01 -20.50
N ARG A 23 16.15 -12.44 -21.03
CA ARG A 23 15.70 -13.84 -21.09
C ARG A 23 16.72 -14.84 -21.67
N ASP A 24 17.60 -14.38 -22.55
CA ASP A 24 18.59 -15.22 -23.23
C ASP A 24 20.00 -15.19 -22.59
N GLY A 25 20.23 -14.38 -21.54
CA GLY A 25 21.36 -14.46 -20.60
C GLY A 25 22.76 -14.69 -21.18
N GLY A 26 23.07 -14.17 -22.37
CA GLY A 26 24.26 -14.53 -23.14
C GLY A 26 25.24 -13.38 -23.29
N LEU A 27 26.03 -13.10 -22.25
CA LEU A 27 27.12 -12.11 -22.32
C LEU A 27 28.43 -12.82 -22.72
N THR A 28 29.13 -12.29 -23.72
CA THR A 28 30.50 -12.74 -24.01
C THR A 28 31.48 -12.18 -22.97
N ASP A 29 32.63 -12.80 -22.76
CA ASP A 29 33.64 -12.30 -21.81
C ASP A 29 34.08 -10.85 -22.11
N ALA A 30 34.10 -10.48 -23.39
CA ALA A 30 34.39 -9.14 -23.85
C ALA A 30 33.27 -8.14 -23.45
N ASP A 31 32.00 -8.53 -23.64
CA ASP A 31 30.84 -7.73 -23.26
C ASP A 31 30.76 -7.57 -21.73
N ALA A 32 31.09 -8.61 -20.96
CA ALA A 32 31.14 -8.59 -19.50
C ALA A 32 32.24 -7.65 -18.96
N ALA A 33 33.40 -7.64 -19.61
CA ALA A 33 34.47 -6.70 -19.28
C ALA A 33 34.07 -5.25 -19.60
N ARG A 34 33.38 -5.03 -20.73
CA ARG A 34 32.90 -3.71 -21.15
C ARG A 34 31.83 -3.17 -20.21
N LEU A 35 30.88 -4.02 -19.78
CA LEU A 35 29.85 -3.65 -18.81
C LEU A 35 30.46 -3.18 -17.49
N ARG A 36 31.39 -3.96 -16.91
CA ARG A 36 32.08 -3.59 -15.67
C ARG A 36 32.85 -2.26 -15.78
N ALA A 37 33.46 -1.99 -16.93
CA ALA A 37 34.14 -0.71 -17.16
C ALA A 37 33.17 0.48 -17.17
N LEU A 38 32.01 0.34 -17.83
CA LEU A 38 30.99 1.40 -17.89
C LEU A 38 30.34 1.64 -16.52
N GLU A 39 30.10 0.59 -15.74
CA GLU A 39 29.54 0.70 -14.39
C GLU A 39 30.53 1.36 -13.40
N ALA A 40 31.83 1.03 -13.50
CA ALA A 40 32.87 1.68 -12.70
C ALA A 40 32.99 3.18 -12.99
N ILE A 41 32.86 3.58 -14.26
CA ILE A 41 32.88 5.01 -14.66
C ILE A 41 31.65 5.75 -14.09
N ARG A 42 30.49 5.10 -14.01
CA ARG A 42 29.27 5.69 -13.44
C ARG A 42 29.35 5.83 -11.92
N GLY A 43 29.89 4.82 -11.23
CA GLY A 43 30.06 4.83 -9.77
C GLY A 43 31.09 5.85 -9.28
N ALA A 44 32.08 6.19 -10.13
CA ALA A 44 33.16 7.12 -9.77
C ALA A 44 32.84 8.61 -10.02
N LYS A 45 31.61 8.97 -10.45
CA LYS A 45 31.23 10.37 -10.66
C LYS A 45 30.80 10.99 -9.32
N PRO A 46 31.59 11.90 -8.72
CA PRO A 46 31.18 12.57 -7.49
C PRO A 46 30.07 13.58 -7.80
N THR A 47 28.96 13.46 -7.09
CA THR A 47 27.84 14.40 -7.11
C THR A 47 28.31 15.74 -6.55
N ALA A 48 28.72 16.65 -7.44
CA ALA A 48 29.03 18.03 -7.09
C ALA A 48 27.73 18.85 -7.00
N THR A 49 27.37 19.19 -5.76
CA THR A 49 26.76 20.44 -5.26
C THR A 49 25.54 21.04 -5.97
N ALA A 50 24.45 21.19 -5.21
CA ALA A 50 23.65 22.42 -5.22
C ALA A 50 23.03 22.68 -3.84
N ALA A 51 23.73 23.48 -3.04
CA ALA A 51 23.09 24.38 -2.09
C ALA A 51 22.29 25.40 -2.91
N SER A 52 21.00 25.55 -2.61
CA SER A 52 20.21 26.69 -3.07
C SER A 52 19.56 27.32 -1.85
N ASP A 53 20.05 28.53 -1.56
CA ASP A 53 19.47 29.52 -0.67
C ASP A 53 17.96 29.63 -0.87
N ALA A 54 17.26 29.59 0.25
CA ALA A 54 15.88 30.02 0.37
C ALA A 54 15.85 31.55 0.44
N ALA A 55 15.22 32.17 -0.55
CA ALA A 55 14.75 33.55 -0.47
C ALA A 55 13.31 33.59 -0.98
N VAL A 56 12.37 33.60 -0.03
CA VAL A 56 10.94 33.87 -0.24
C VAL A 56 10.68 35.29 0.26
N PRO A 57 10.14 36.22 -0.53
CA PRO A 57 9.53 37.42 0.00
C PRO A 57 8.05 37.18 0.29
N GLU A 58 7.65 37.54 1.52
CA GLU A 58 6.28 37.81 1.93
C GLU A 58 5.64 38.91 1.05
N THR A 59 4.37 38.70 0.68
CA THR A 59 3.44 39.81 0.42
C THR A 59 2.11 39.55 1.11
N THR A 60 1.74 40.57 1.87
CA THR A 60 0.62 40.78 2.76
C THR A 60 -0.66 41.21 2.03
N ASP A 61 -1.79 40.96 2.70
CA ASP A 61 -3.03 41.77 2.77
C ASP A 61 -4.07 41.87 1.63
N GLY A 62 -5.33 41.71 2.07
CA GLY A 62 -6.56 42.37 1.58
C GLY A 62 -7.36 41.56 0.54
N GLU A 63 -8.69 41.56 0.51
CA GLU A 63 -9.74 42.28 1.22
C GLU A 63 -11.08 41.67 0.78
N SER A 64 -12.10 41.74 1.64
CA SER A 64 -13.50 41.36 1.38
C SER A 64 -14.15 42.14 0.23
N SER A 65 -15.12 41.54 -0.48
CA SER A 65 -16.45 42.18 -0.70
C SER A 65 -17.47 41.27 -1.41
N ASP A 66 -18.70 41.41 -0.94
CA ASP A 66 -20.00 40.94 -1.47
C ASP A 66 -20.27 41.22 -2.95
N GLY A 67 -21.26 40.49 -3.51
CA GLY A 67 -22.23 41.13 -4.41
C GLY A 67 -22.83 40.29 -5.54
N GLU A 68 -24.13 40.01 -5.38
CA GLU A 68 -25.18 40.17 -6.40
C GLU A 68 -25.56 38.98 -7.33
N SER A 69 -26.78 38.47 -7.11
CA SER A 69 -27.63 37.78 -8.10
C SER A 69 -28.09 38.72 -9.22
N PRO A 70 -28.62 38.18 -10.34
CA PRO A 70 -30.08 38.24 -10.49
C PRO A 70 -30.75 37.02 -11.16
N ASP A 71 -31.90 36.69 -10.57
CA ASP A 71 -33.25 36.41 -11.09
C ASP A 71 -33.54 36.28 -12.62
N GLY A 72 -34.54 35.45 -12.91
CA GLY A 72 -35.22 35.23 -14.20
C GLY A 72 -35.72 33.78 -14.31
N SER A 73 -36.79 33.35 -13.64
CA SER A 73 -38.22 33.56 -13.98
C SER A 73 -38.56 33.23 -15.44
N VAL A 74 -39.30 32.14 -15.68
CA VAL A 74 -40.74 32.14 -16.06
C VAL A 74 -41.28 30.71 -15.92
N ALA A 75 -42.46 30.60 -15.31
CA ALA A 75 -43.25 29.40 -15.05
C ALA A 75 -44.37 29.20 -16.09
N GLU A 76 -45.19 28.18 -15.83
CA GLU A 76 -46.59 28.02 -16.26
C GLU A 76 -46.82 27.42 -17.66
N GLU A 77 -47.75 26.50 -17.90
CA GLU A 77 -48.78 25.84 -17.08
C GLU A 77 -49.43 24.71 -17.92
N SER A 78 -50.02 23.72 -17.23
CA SER A 78 -51.31 23.02 -17.49
C SER A 78 -51.65 22.50 -18.92
N VAL A 79 -52.37 21.39 -19.12
CA VAL A 79 -53.64 20.95 -18.53
C VAL A 79 -53.82 19.43 -18.75
N ASP A 80 -54.47 18.80 -17.78
CA ASP A 80 -55.11 17.49 -17.73
C ASP A 80 -56.12 17.17 -18.87
N ASP A 81 -56.58 15.90 -18.84
CA ASP A 81 -57.99 15.47 -19.00
C ASP A 81 -58.26 14.42 -20.12
N ASP A 82 -58.28 13.16 -19.67
CA ASP A 82 -59.47 12.29 -19.59
C ASP A 82 -60.02 11.49 -20.80
N SER A 83 -60.34 10.24 -20.46
CA SER A 83 -61.43 9.35 -20.92
C SER A 83 -61.56 8.83 -22.36
N ALA A 84 -61.38 7.51 -22.45
CA ALA A 84 -62.39 6.50 -22.74
C ALA A 84 -63.40 6.66 -23.91
N ASP A 85 -63.42 5.57 -24.70
CA ASP A 85 -64.61 4.78 -25.10
C ASP A 85 -65.06 4.77 -26.59
N ALA A 86 -65.37 3.53 -26.98
CA ALA A 86 -66.22 2.97 -28.02
C ALA A 86 -66.50 3.66 -29.38
N ALA A 87 -66.29 2.83 -30.43
CA ALA A 87 -67.17 2.56 -31.58
C ALA A 87 -67.72 3.74 -32.41
N ASP A 88 -67.53 3.72 -33.75
CA ASP A 88 -68.41 3.02 -34.69
C ASP A 88 -68.08 3.37 -36.15
N THR A 89 -68.22 2.36 -37.02
CA THR A 89 -68.57 2.37 -38.45
C THR A 89 -68.01 3.47 -39.40
N ASN A 90 -67.21 3.04 -40.39
CA ASN A 90 -67.55 3.23 -41.81
C ASN A 90 -66.74 2.32 -42.75
N ALA A 91 -67.46 1.48 -43.49
CA ALA A 91 -66.96 0.77 -44.66
C ALA A 91 -66.68 1.74 -45.83
N PRO A 92 -65.82 1.34 -46.77
CA PRO A 92 -66.36 1.16 -48.11
C PRO A 92 -65.96 -0.17 -48.75
N THR A 93 -66.97 -0.72 -49.42
CA THR A 93 -66.97 -1.78 -50.43
C THR A 93 -65.87 -1.63 -51.49
N GLY A 94 -65.15 -2.73 -51.74
CA GLY A 94 -64.28 -2.93 -52.89
C GLY A 94 -64.14 -4.41 -53.20
N ASP A 95 -64.79 -4.84 -54.27
CA ASP A 95 -64.98 -6.22 -54.70
C ASP A 95 -63.69 -6.99 -55.03
N VAL A 96 -63.69 -8.25 -54.57
CA VAL A 96 -63.32 -9.48 -55.28
C VAL A 96 -62.02 -9.47 -56.11
N HIS A 97 -60.92 -9.79 -55.43
CA HIS A 97 -59.95 -10.76 -55.96
C HIS A 97 -59.83 -11.94 -55.01
N ALA A 98 -60.69 -12.93 -55.23
CA ALA A 98 -60.52 -14.28 -54.72
C ALA A 98 -59.25 -14.87 -55.36
N ARG A 99 -58.10 -14.64 -54.75
CA ARG A 99 -56.86 -15.33 -55.06
C ARG A 99 -56.74 -16.54 -54.13
N GLU A 100 -56.66 -17.70 -54.77
CA GLU A 100 -56.50 -19.02 -54.19
C GLU A 100 -55.39 -19.08 -53.14
N THR A 101 -55.76 -19.10 -51.86
CA THR A 101 -54.84 -19.50 -50.78
C THR A 101 -55.49 -20.56 -49.89
N THR A 102 -56.05 -21.60 -50.50
CA THR A 102 -56.71 -22.70 -49.77
C THR A 102 -55.98 -24.04 -49.91
N ALA A 103 -54.76 -24.06 -50.45
CA ALA A 103 -53.97 -25.29 -50.63
C ALA A 103 -52.82 -25.48 -49.61
N LEU A 104 -52.37 -24.43 -48.89
CA LEU A 104 -51.21 -24.53 -48.00
C LEU A 104 -51.54 -24.91 -46.54
N ARG A 105 -52.78 -24.68 -46.09
CA ARG A 105 -53.22 -25.02 -44.71
C ARG A 105 -53.20 -26.53 -44.37
N PRO A 106 -53.57 -27.47 -45.27
CA PRO A 106 -53.53 -28.90 -44.93
C PRO A 106 -52.10 -29.48 -44.95
N ALA A 107 -51.21 -28.95 -45.81
CA ALA A 107 -49.80 -29.35 -45.85
C ALA A 107 -49.04 -28.87 -44.61
N LEU A 108 -49.30 -27.64 -44.14
CA LEU A 108 -48.66 -27.09 -42.94
C LEU A 108 -49.06 -27.85 -41.66
N ARG A 109 -50.33 -28.30 -41.56
CA ARG A 109 -50.76 -29.19 -40.45
C ARG A 109 -50.09 -30.56 -40.48
N ARG A 110 -49.82 -31.09 -41.67
CA ARG A 110 -49.17 -32.41 -41.83
C ARG A 110 -47.68 -32.37 -41.47
N HIS A 111 -47.04 -31.22 -41.66
CA HIS A 111 -45.62 -31.03 -41.36
C HIS A 111 -45.35 -30.24 -40.07
N TRP A 112 -46.37 -29.88 -39.29
CA TRP A 112 -46.19 -29.07 -38.07
C TRP A 112 -45.30 -29.78 -37.03
N LYS A 113 -45.37 -31.11 -36.94
CA LYS A 113 -44.45 -31.91 -36.11
C LYS A 113 -43.00 -31.84 -36.61
N ALA A 114 -42.79 -31.81 -37.93
CA ALA A 114 -41.46 -31.68 -38.53
C ALA A 114 -40.90 -30.27 -38.36
N ILE A 115 -41.75 -29.24 -38.44
CA ILE A 115 -41.38 -27.85 -38.19
C ILE A 115 -41.03 -27.66 -36.71
N ALA A 116 -41.86 -28.17 -35.78
CA ALA A 116 -41.57 -28.10 -34.35
C ALA A 116 -40.28 -28.84 -33.98
N ALA A 117 -40.05 -30.02 -34.58
CA ALA A 117 -38.79 -30.75 -34.40
C ALA A 117 -37.59 -29.98 -34.97
N ALA A 118 -37.71 -29.39 -36.16
CA ALA A 118 -36.63 -28.59 -36.76
C ALA A 118 -36.34 -27.33 -35.93
N SER A 119 -37.36 -26.64 -35.42
CA SER A 119 -37.19 -25.49 -34.53
C SER A 119 -36.56 -25.89 -33.19
N ALA A 120 -36.94 -27.04 -32.62
CA ALA A 120 -36.32 -27.55 -31.40
C ALA A 120 -34.85 -27.90 -31.63
N VAL A 121 -34.50 -28.52 -32.77
CA VAL A 121 -33.11 -28.79 -33.14
C VAL A 121 -32.33 -27.49 -33.33
N LEU A 122 -32.89 -26.50 -34.02
CA LEU A 122 -32.24 -25.19 -34.18
C LEU A 122 -32.05 -24.45 -32.85
N LEU A 123 -33.00 -24.56 -31.92
CA LEU A 123 -32.85 -24.02 -30.57
C LEU A 123 -31.76 -24.73 -29.79
N VAL A 124 -31.70 -26.07 -29.83
CA VAL A 124 -30.64 -26.84 -29.17
C VAL A 124 -29.28 -26.55 -29.78
N VAL A 125 -29.18 -26.46 -31.11
CA VAL A 125 -27.94 -26.09 -31.80
C VAL A 125 -27.55 -24.65 -31.49
N GLY A 126 -28.51 -23.73 -31.43
CA GLY A 126 -28.28 -22.34 -31.03
C GLY A 126 -27.81 -22.24 -29.57
N LEU A 127 -28.41 -23.01 -28.66
CA LEU A 127 -27.99 -23.08 -27.26
C LEU A 127 -26.59 -23.70 -27.13
N ALA A 128 -26.33 -24.80 -27.84
CA ALA A 128 -25.04 -25.47 -27.80
C ALA A 128 -23.93 -24.64 -28.45
N ALA A 129 -24.20 -23.98 -29.57
CA ALA A 129 -23.26 -23.08 -30.23
C ALA A 129 -23.04 -21.81 -29.41
N GLY A 130 -24.09 -21.22 -28.83
CA GLY A 130 -23.99 -20.09 -27.90
C GLY A 130 -23.17 -20.45 -26.67
N TRP A 131 -23.41 -21.61 -26.08
CA TRP A 131 -22.63 -22.10 -24.94
C TRP A 131 -21.18 -22.44 -25.31
N ALA A 132 -20.93 -23.03 -26.49
CA ALA A 132 -19.57 -23.33 -26.93
C ALA A 132 -18.74 -22.08 -27.29
N LEU A 133 -19.39 -21.03 -27.79
CA LEU A 133 -18.72 -19.78 -28.20
C LEU A 133 -18.56 -18.78 -27.06
N PHE A 134 -19.50 -18.74 -26.10
CA PHE A 134 -19.53 -17.74 -25.03
C PHE A 134 -19.42 -18.31 -23.61
N GLY A 135 -19.53 -19.64 -23.43
CA GLY A 135 -19.44 -20.29 -22.12
C GLY A 135 -18.01 -20.52 -21.62
N ARG A 136 -16.99 -20.13 -22.40
CA ARG A 136 -15.58 -20.16 -22.00
C ARG A 136 -15.05 -18.76 -21.71
N ALA A 137 -15.70 -18.04 -20.80
CA ALA A 137 -15.01 -16.97 -20.08
C ALA A 137 -14.42 -17.62 -18.83
N GLY A 138 -13.11 -17.50 -18.63
CA GLY A 138 -12.40 -17.95 -17.41
C GLY A 138 -12.77 -17.13 -16.18
N GLY A 139 -14.06 -16.96 -15.91
CA GLY A 139 -14.60 -16.22 -14.79
C GLY A 139 -15.02 -17.12 -13.64
N VAL A 140 -15.15 -16.54 -12.46
CA VAL A 140 -15.70 -17.19 -11.27
C VAL A 140 -17.15 -17.60 -11.54
N GLU A 141 -17.51 -18.85 -11.27
CA GLU A 141 -18.89 -19.33 -11.34
C GLU A 141 -19.69 -18.76 -10.16
N LEU A 142 -20.70 -17.93 -10.45
CA LEU A 142 -21.49 -17.25 -9.43
C LEU A 142 -22.72 -18.05 -9.01
N THR A 143 -22.99 -18.11 -7.71
CA THR A 143 -24.24 -18.61 -7.14
C THR A 143 -25.42 -17.67 -7.44
N ALA A 144 -26.65 -18.11 -7.17
CA ALA A 144 -27.84 -17.27 -7.35
C ALA A 144 -27.75 -15.98 -6.50
N ASP A 145 -27.36 -16.11 -5.24
CA ASP A 145 -27.21 -14.99 -4.31
C ASP A 145 -26.11 -14.03 -4.78
N GLN A 146 -24.99 -14.55 -5.31
CA GLN A 146 -23.92 -13.72 -5.88
C GLN A 146 -24.34 -13.00 -7.17
N GLN A 147 -25.26 -13.56 -7.96
CA GLN A 147 -25.82 -12.89 -9.14
C GLN A 147 -26.77 -11.77 -8.74
N GLU A 148 -27.56 -11.96 -7.68
CA GLU A 148 -28.39 -10.90 -7.10
C GLU A 148 -27.51 -9.78 -6.54
N ARG A 149 -26.49 -10.13 -5.76
CA ARG A 149 -25.49 -9.19 -5.24
C ARG A 149 -24.78 -8.39 -6.34
N ARG A 150 -24.43 -9.04 -7.46
CA ARG A 150 -23.86 -8.35 -8.63
C ARG A 150 -24.83 -7.31 -9.20
N ALA A 151 -26.12 -7.62 -9.25
CA ALA A 151 -27.13 -6.70 -9.75
C ALA A 151 -27.28 -5.47 -8.83
N GLU A 152 -27.24 -5.67 -7.51
CA GLU A 152 -27.21 -4.59 -6.52
C GLU A 152 -25.98 -3.69 -6.72
N LEU A 153 -24.78 -4.29 -6.75
CA LEU A 153 -23.53 -3.56 -6.97
C LEU A 153 -23.53 -2.76 -8.28
N GLN A 154 -24.08 -3.33 -9.36
CA GLN A 154 -24.22 -2.64 -10.65
C GLN A 154 -25.19 -1.46 -10.57
N ALA A 155 -26.28 -1.58 -9.81
CA ALA A 155 -27.29 -0.54 -9.65
C ALA A 155 -26.77 0.64 -8.80
N ASP A 156 -26.06 0.34 -7.72
CA ASP A 156 -25.64 1.35 -6.74
C ASP A 156 -24.28 1.97 -7.07
N GLY A 157 -23.41 1.21 -7.74
CA GLY A 157 -22.00 1.59 -7.90
C GLY A 157 -21.72 2.58 -9.03
N GLY A 158 -22.69 2.88 -9.90
CA GLY A 158 -22.48 3.78 -11.04
C GLY A 158 -21.44 3.27 -12.04
N TYR A 159 -21.34 1.95 -12.20
CA TYR A 159 -20.40 1.29 -13.11
C TYR A 159 -20.92 1.30 -14.55
N ASP A 160 -19.99 1.26 -15.51
CA ASP A 160 -20.33 1.12 -16.93
C ASP A 160 -21.15 -0.16 -17.14
N ALA A 161 -22.15 -0.09 -18.02
CA ALA A 161 -23.11 -1.18 -18.22
C ALA A 161 -22.40 -2.47 -18.65
N GLY A 162 -22.51 -3.52 -17.83
CA GLY A 162 -21.92 -4.83 -18.11
C GLY A 162 -20.42 -4.96 -17.82
N SER A 163 -19.79 -3.92 -17.25
CA SER A 163 -18.36 -3.96 -16.90
C SER A 163 -18.08 -4.77 -15.63
N LEU A 164 -19.04 -4.83 -14.70
CA LEU A 164 -18.92 -5.51 -13.42
C LEU A 164 -18.86 -7.03 -13.62
N ARG A 165 -17.74 -7.66 -13.25
CA ARG A 165 -17.51 -9.12 -13.36
C ARG A 165 -16.64 -9.62 -12.21
N ALA A 166 -16.88 -10.84 -11.73
CA ALA A 166 -16.03 -11.46 -10.73
C ALA A 166 -14.71 -11.93 -11.35
N ILE A 167 -13.60 -11.66 -10.67
CA ILE A 167 -12.23 -11.97 -11.13
C ILE A 167 -11.45 -12.85 -10.16
N GLY A 168 -11.99 -13.13 -8.98
CA GLY A 168 -11.45 -14.10 -8.04
C GLY A 168 -12.39 -14.31 -6.86
N GLN A 169 -12.31 -15.49 -6.25
CA GLN A 169 -13.07 -15.86 -5.07
C GLN A 169 -12.18 -16.73 -4.18
N GLU A 170 -12.23 -16.47 -2.88
CA GLU A 170 -11.63 -17.31 -1.87
C GLU A 170 -12.59 -17.41 -0.68
N GLU A 171 -13.03 -18.63 -0.36
CA GLU A 171 -14.05 -18.88 0.66
C GLU A 171 -15.32 -18.03 0.45
N ASP A 172 -15.61 -17.14 1.38
CA ASP A 172 -16.75 -16.22 1.41
C ASP A 172 -16.44 -14.83 0.82
N VAL A 173 -15.20 -14.62 0.36
CA VAL A 173 -14.71 -13.37 -0.23
C VAL A 173 -14.81 -13.42 -1.74
N LEU A 174 -15.39 -12.38 -2.34
CA LEU A 174 -15.52 -12.26 -3.78
C LEU A 174 -14.94 -10.92 -4.26
N VAL A 175 -14.05 -10.98 -5.26
CA VAL A 175 -13.43 -9.80 -5.85
C VAL A 175 -14.04 -9.51 -7.21
N TRP A 176 -14.59 -8.31 -7.35
CA TRP A 176 -15.17 -7.82 -8.59
C TRP A 176 -14.26 -6.80 -9.26
N HIS A 177 -14.25 -6.85 -10.59
CA HIS A 177 -13.73 -5.81 -11.45
C HIS A 177 -14.89 -5.08 -12.10
N ALA A 178 -14.84 -3.75 -12.14
CA ALA A 178 -15.74 -2.92 -12.93
C ALA A 178 -14.99 -1.75 -13.57
N THR A 179 -15.65 -1.06 -14.49
CA THR A 179 -15.18 0.22 -15.01
C THR A 179 -16.19 1.33 -14.74
N LYS A 180 -15.72 2.58 -14.72
CA LYS A 180 -16.56 3.77 -14.72
C LYS A 180 -16.07 4.73 -15.80
N GLU A 181 -16.92 5.69 -16.14
CA GLU A 181 -16.58 6.79 -17.05
C GLU A 181 -16.10 6.25 -18.40
N ASP A 182 -16.88 5.33 -18.99
CA ASP A 182 -16.59 4.71 -20.30
C ASP A 182 -15.21 4.01 -20.35
N GLY A 183 -14.78 3.43 -19.22
CA GLY A 183 -13.50 2.74 -19.10
C GLY A 183 -12.31 3.60 -18.66
N GLU A 184 -12.51 4.90 -18.38
CA GLU A 184 -11.45 5.77 -17.88
C GLU A 184 -10.97 5.35 -16.48
N MET A 185 -11.88 4.79 -15.68
CA MET A 185 -11.58 4.30 -14.33
C MET A 185 -11.75 2.78 -14.24
N VAL A 186 -10.77 2.11 -13.63
CA VAL A 186 -10.82 0.69 -13.27
C VAL A 186 -11.09 0.60 -11.78
N CYS A 187 -12.15 -0.11 -11.41
CA CYS A 187 -12.56 -0.31 -10.03
C CYS A 187 -12.42 -1.77 -9.61
N LEU A 188 -11.87 -1.97 -8.42
CA LEU A 188 -11.89 -3.22 -7.69
C LEU A 188 -12.85 -3.12 -6.52
N ILE A 189 -13.66 -4.16 -6.34
CA ILE A 189 -14.58 -4.29 -5.22
C ILE A 189 -14.22 -5.57 -4.48
N LEU A 190 -13.93 -5.46 -3.20
CA LEU A 190 -13.74 -6.57 -2.29
C LEU A 190 -15.02 -6.72 -1.47
N ASP A 191 -15.78 -7.78 -1.76
CA ASP A 191 -17.10 -8.03 -1.19
C ASP A 191 -17.03 -9.25 -0.26
N THR A 192 -17.44 -9.06 0.98
CA THR A 192 -17.56 -10.10 2.02
C THR A 192 -19.01 -10.15 2.52
N PRO A 193 -19.42 -11.17 3.30
CA PRO A 193 -20.76 -11.21 3.87
C PRO A 193 -21.06 -10.07 4.85
N GLN A 194 -20.03 -9.49 5.47
CA GLN A 194 -20.16 -8.49 6.53
C GLN A 194 -19.95 -7.06 6.02
N ASP A 195 -18.99 -6.87 5.11
CA ASP A 195 -18.59 -5.56 4.60
C ASP A 195 -18.09 -5.61 3.14
N SER A 196 -18.08 -4.46 2.48
CA SER A 196 -17.69 -4.31 1.09
C SER A 196 -16.90 -3.01 0.89
N ALA A 197 -15.72 -3.11 0.28
CA ALA A 197 -14.90 -1.94 -0.05
C ALA A 197 -14.69 -1.83 -1.56
N THR A 198 -14.60 -0.59 -2.04
CA THR A 198 -14.35 -0.30 -3.47
C THR A 198 -13.18 0.67 -3.59
N GLN A 199 -12.21 0.34 -4.45
CA GLN A 199 -11.14 1.24 -4.86
C GLN A 199 -11.15 1.40 -6.38
N CYS A 200 -11.18 2.64 -6.85
CA CYS A 200 -11.06 2.96 -8.27
C CYS A 200 -9.74 3.69 -8.54
N GLN A 201 -9.17 3.46 -9.71
CA GLN A 201 -7.97 4.14 -10.21
C GLN A 201 -8.10 4.38 -11.71
N ARG A 202 -7.37 5.35 -12.25
CA ARG A 202 -7.36 5.58 -13.70
C ARG A 202 -6.80 4.37 -14.44
N SER A 203 -7.41 4.05 -15.57
CA SER A 203 -7.01 2.92 -16.41
C SER A 203 -5.58 3.04 -16.92
N GLU A 204 -5.05 4.26 -17.11
CA GLU A 204 -3.66 4.50 -17.52
C GLU A 204 -2.65 4.03 -16.47
N ASP A 205 -2.91 4.25 -15.18
CA ASP A 205 -2.02 3.81 -14.11
C ASP A 205 -1.95 2.29 -14.04
N VAL A 206 -3.11 1.64 -14.19
CA VAL A 206 -3.22 0.18 -14.19
C VAL A 206 -2.48 -0.42 -15.39
N GLN A 207 -2.56 0.24 -16.55
CA GLN A 207 -1.82 -0.17 -17.74
C GLN A 207 -0.32 0.02 -17.62
N ASN A 208 0.13 1.01 -16.83
CA ASN A 208 1.54 1.28 -16.56
C ASN A 208 2.15 0.34 -15.50
N GLY A 209 1.39 -0.65 -15.02
CA GLY A 209 1.86 -1.67 -14.08
C GLY A 209 1.53 -1.38 -12.62
N ASN A 210 0.79 -0.31 -12.32
CA ASN A 210 0.31 -0.08 -10.96
C ASN A 210 -0.89 -1.00 -10.70
N ALA A 211 -0.77 -1.94 -9.77
CA ALA A 211 -1.93 -2.75 -9.38
C ALA A 211 -2.92 -1.90 -8.57
N VAL A 212 -4.21 -2.05 -8.86
CA VAL A 212 -5.25 -1.55 -7.95
C VAL A 212 -5.34 -2.52 -6.79
N GLY A 213 -5.34 -2.02 -5.56
CA GLY A 213 -5.53 -2.79 -4.34
C GLY A 213 -6.66 -2.22 -3.51
N VAL A 214 -7.34 -3.07 -2.74
CA VAL A 214 -8.46 -2.71 -1.85
C VAL A 214 -8.39 -3.57 -0.59
N SER A 215 -8.74 -3.00 0.56
CA SER A 215 -8.78 -3.71 1.84
C SER A 215 -10.14 -3.58 2.52
N VAL A 216 -10.51 -4.59 3.30
CA VAL A 216 -11.60 -4.58 4.27
C VAL A 216 -11.02 -5.04 5.61
N ASN A 217 -11.44 -4.41 6.71
CA ASN A 217 -11.18 -4.91 8.06
C ASN A 217 -12.48 -5.54 8.57
N LEU A 218 -12.42 -6.80 8.97
CA LEU A 218 -13.52 -7.53 9.56
C LEU A 218 -13.38 -7.42 11.08
N ASP A 219 -14.24 -6.62 11.70
CA ASP A 219 -14.38 -6.58 13.15
C ASP A 219 -15.25 -7.76 13.58
N SER A 220 -14.73 -8.60 14.49
CA SER A 220 -15.45 -9.71 15.09
C SER A 220 -16.48 -9.26 16.15
N GLY A 221 -17.41 -8.38 15.76
CA GLY A 221 -18.56 -7.97 16.58
C GLY A 221 -18.21 -7.11 17.81
N GLU A 222 -19.26 -6.58 18.47
CA GLU A 222 -19.12 -5.69 19.64
C GLU A 222 -18.42 -6.39 20.82
N GLY A 223 -17.11 -6.19 20.88
CA GLY A 223 -16.20 -6.63 21.94
C GLY A 223 -14.80 -6.66 21.35
N GLU A 224 -13.86 -5.96 21.98
CA GLU A 224 -12.42 -6.02 21.65
C GLU A 224 -12.02 -7.49 21.47
N SER A 225 -11.94 -7.93 20.22
CA SER A 225 -11.76 -9.34 19.90
C SER A 225 -10.43 -9.48 19.18
N GLU A 226 -9.60 -10.33 19.77
CA GLU A 226 -8.30 -10.80 19.33
C GLU A 226 -8.36 -11.54 17.96
N ASP A 227 -9.49 -11.47 17.26
CA ASP A 227 -9.83 -12.17 16.03
C ASP A 227 -10.20 -11.21 14.89
N ALA A 228 -9.98 -9.90 15.02
CA ALA A 228 -10.19 -9.00 13.90
C ALA A 228 -9.27 -9.43 12.74
N GLU A 229 -9.78 -9.38 11.51
CA GLU A 229 -9.05 -9.85 10.32
C GLU A 229 -8.97 -8.72 9.29
N GLN A 230 -7.82 -8.58 8.65
CA GLN A 230 -7.67 -7.71 7.50
C GLN A 230 -7.60 -8.56 6.23
N ILE A 231 -8.47 -8.25 5.27
CA ILE A 231 -8.46 -8.87 3.95
C ILE A 231 -8.04 -7.81 2.95
N TRP A 232 -6.99 -8.10 2.19
CA TRP A 232 -6.52 -7.29 1.08
C TRP A 232 -6.68 -8.06 -0.22
N ALA A 233 -7.09 -7.35 -1.28
CA ALA A 233 -7.15 -7.89 -2.62
C ALA A 233 -6.53 -6.93 -3.63
N SER A 234 -5.87 -7.48 -4.65
CA SER A 234 -5.42 -6.73 -5.81
C SER A 234 -5.74 -7.45 -7.11
N ALA A 235 -5.85 -6.71 -8.20
CA ALA A 235 -6.00 -7.28 -9.54
C ALA A 235 -4.69 -7.22 -10.30
N VAL A 236 -4.28 -8.36 -10.86
CA VAL A 236 -3.14 -8.46 -11.76
C VAL A 236 -3.58 -9.04 -13.10
N ARG A 237 -2.83 -8.71 -14.16
CA ARG A 237 -3.10 -9.21 -15.50
C ARG A 237 -2.25 -10.44 -15.80
N THR A 238 -2.87 -11.52 -16.28
CA THR A 238 -2.17 -12.73 -16.73
C THR A 238 -1.44 -12.49 -18.06
N THR A 239 -0.61 -13.44 -18.46
CA THR A 239 0.07 -13.42 -19.77
C THR A 239 -0.89 -13.44 -20.95
N GLU A 240 -2.10 -13.93 -20.74
CA GLU A 240 -3.20 -13.99 -21.71
C GLU A 240 -4.05 -12.71 -21.72
N GLY A 241 -3.75 -11.76 -20.83
CA GLY A 241 -4.44 -10.48 -20.73
C GLY A 241 -5.68 -10.50 -19.83
N GLU A 242 -5.98 -11.61 -19.17
CA GLU A 242 -7.11 -11.73 -18.23
C GLU A 242 -6.76 -11.04 -16.90
N LEU A 243 -7.75 -10.45 -16.22
CA LEU A 243 -7.55 -9.96 -14.86
C LEU A 243 -7.91 -11.07 -13.88
N VAL A 244 -7.01 -11.32 -12.94
CA VAL A 244 -7.18 -12.25 -11.84
C VAL A 244 -6.94 -11.51 -10.53
N ALA A 245 -7.71 -11.86 -9.49
CA ALA A 245 -7.47 -11.31 -8.16
C ALA A 245 -6.39 -12.11 -7.42
N ILE A 246 -5.55 -11.41 -6.68
CA ILE A 246 -4.73 -11.95 -5.59
C ILE A 246 -5.43 -11.53 -4.31
N ILE A 247 -5.81 -12.50 -3.48
CA ILE A 247 -6.48 -12.27 -2.19
C ILE A 247 -5.51 -12.68 -1.09
N GLN A 248 -5.39 -11.86 -0.06
CA GLN A 248 -4.57 -12.11 1.12
C GLN A 248 -5.40 -11.80 2.36
N ARG A 249 -5.42 -12.72 3.31
CA ARG A 249 -6.06 -12.56 4.61
C ARG A 249 -4.99 -12.63 5.69
N TRP A 250 -5.00 -11.68 6.60
CA TRP A 250 -4.13 -11.66 7.76
C TRP A 250 -4.98 -11.42 9.01
N PRO A 251 -4.80 -12.17 10.09
CA PRO A 251 -5.36 -11.78 11.38
C PRO A 251 -4.75 -10.43 11.76
N SER A 252 -5.59 -9.45 12.06
CA SER A 252 -5.15 -8.12 12.49
C SER A 252 -4.48 -8.19 13.87
N SER A 253 -4.72 -9.26 14.65
CA SER A 253 -4.02 -9.58 15.90
C SER A 253 -2.59 -10.10 15.70
N GLU A 254 -2.20 -10.60 14.52
CA GLU A 254 -0.77 -10.90 14.22
C GLU A 254 0.01 -9.65 13.77
N ASN A 255 -0.67 -8.52 13.55
CA ASN A 255 -0.03 -7.20 13.48
C ASN A 255 0.10 -6.57 14.88
N ASP A 256 0.15 -7.38 15.94
CA ASP A 256 0.61 -6.91 17.24
C ASP A 256 2.08 -6.50 17.08
N TRP A 257 2.33 -5.19 17.03
CA TRP A 257 3.66 -4.61 16.92
C TRP A 257 4.59 -5.09 18.04
N LEU A 258 4.05 -5.60 19.16
CA LEU A 258 4.82 -6.24 20.22
C LEU A 258 5.50 -7.54 19.80
N SER A 259 5.04 -8.19 18.73
CA SER A 259 5.65 -9.40 18.16
C SER A 259 7.10 -9.20 17.70
N GLN A 260 7.52 -7.95 17.47
CA GLN A 260 8.90 -7.61 17.15
C GLN A 260 9.86 -7.77 18.34
N PHE A 261 9.34 -7.85 19.57
CA PHE A 261 10.14 -8.01 20.78
C PHE A 261 10.08 -9.45 21.29
N PRO A 262 11.23 -10.11 21.49
CA PRO A 262 11.27 -11.44 22.07
C PRO A 262 11.16 -11.43 23.60
N GLY A 263 10.54 -12.46 24.18
CA GLY A 263 10.69 -12.78 25.61
C GLY A 263 10.41 -11.65 26.58
N GLU A 264 11.41 -11.30 27.40
CA GLU A 264 11.31 -10.25 28.45
C GLU A 264 11.20 -8.84 27.87
N GLU A 265 11.71 -8.59 26.66
CA GLU A 265 11.58 -7.29 25.98
C GLU A 265 10.12 -6.99 25.64
N ARG A 266 9.34 -8.01 25.28
CA ARG A 266 7.91 -7.85 25.01
C ARG A 266 7.15 -7.39 26.25
N VAL A 267 7.41 -8.04 27.38
CA VAL A 267 6.82 -7.66 28.68
C VAL A 267 7.21 -6.23 29.02
N ARG A 268 8.46 -5.85 28.77
CA ARG A 268 8.94 -4.50 29.04
C ARG A 268 8.30 -3.45 28.11
N ALA A 269 8.10 -3.75 26.83
CA ALA A 269 7.43 -2.87 25.88
C ALA A 269 5.95 -2.63 26.30
N GLU A 270 5.26 -3.67 26.77
CA GLU A 270 3.90 -3.55 27.36
C GLU A 270 3.90 -2.62 28.61
N GLU A 271 4.91 -2.71 29.47
CA GLU A 271 5.07 -1.79 30.61
C GLU A 271 5.33 -0.35 30.17
N LEU A 272 6.07 -0.13 29.09
CA LEU A 272 6.32 1.21 28.56
C LEU A 272 5.04 1.85 28.02
N LEU A 273 4.16 1.08 27.39
CA LEU A 273 2.82 1.58 27.00
C LEU A 273 2.03 2.07 28.21
N GLN A 274 2.04 1.31 29.31
CA GLN A 274 1.37 1.70 30.55
C GLN A 274 1.98 2.97 31.17
N GLN A 275 3.22 3.29 30.81
CA GLN A 275 3.92 4.53 31.19
C GLN A 275 3.66 5.70 30.23
N GLY A 276 2.76 5.53 29.25
CA GLY A 276 2.34 6.57 28.30
C GLY A 276 3.11 6.60 26.99
N PHE A 277 4.00 5.64 26.75
CA PHE A 277 4.66 5.51 25.46
C PHE A 277 3.67 5.07 24.37
N GLN A 278 3.90 5.51 23.14
CA GLN A 278 3.02 5.24 22.01
C GLN A 278 3.36 3.92 21.33
N GLU A 279 2.31 3.18 20.94
CA GLU A 279 2.42 2.04 20.04
C GLU A 279 3.18 2.43 18.77
N TYR A 280 3.93 1.48 18.19
CA TYR A 280 4.76 1.68 16.99
C TYR A 280 5.90 2.70 17.11
N SER A 281 6.00 3.45 18.21
CA SER A 281 7.10 4.41 18.44
C SER A 281 8.29 3.80 19.19
N ILE A 282 8.06 2.73 19.95
CA ILE A 282 9.05 2.10 20.83
C ILE A 282 9.95 1.16 20.00
N SER A 283 11.26 1.25 20.23
CA SER A 283 12.27 0.39 19.62
C SER A 283 13.43 0.16 20.59
N VAL A 284 14.08 -1.00 20.49
CA VAL A 284 15.36 -1.25 21.16
C VAL A 284 16.46 -0.69 20.25
N VAL A 285 17.30 0.19 20.78
CA VAL A 285 18.43 0.81 20.04
C VAL A 285 19.75 0.07 20.33
N GLY A 286 19.80 -0.68 21.43
CA GLY A 286 20.95 -1.47 21.82
C GLY A 286 20.83 -1.93 23.27
N TYR A 287 21.95 -2.34 23.86
CA TYR A 287 21.99 -2.86 25.22
C TYR A 287 23.13 -2.21 26.01
N PHE A 288 22.91 -2.05 27.30
CA PHE A 288 23.94 -1.61 28.25
C PHE A 288 23.85 -2.45 29.52
N ARG A 289 24.96 -3.10 29.88
CA ARG A 289 25.05 -4.02 31.03
C ARG A 289 23.95 -5.10 31.00
N ASP A 290 23.81 -5.75 29.85
CA ASP A 290 22.83 -6.81 29.57
C ASP A 290 21.34 -6.40 29.71
N ALA A 291 21.05 -5.10 29.77
CA ALA A 291 19.69 -4.56 29.78
C ALA A 291 19.43 -3.72 28.52
N PRO A 292 18.21 -3.76 27.95
CA PRO A 292 17.88 -3.01 26.75
C PRO A 292 17.89 -1.50 26.98
N ILE A 293 18.28 -0.78 25.94
CA ILE A 293 18.13 0.66 25.79
C ILE A 293 17.04 0.92 24.77
N TRP A 294 16.01 1.64 25.19
CA TRP A 294 14.84 1.92 24.37
C TRP A 294 14.84 3.37 23.90
N TYR A 295 14.34 3.55 22.69
CA TYR A 295 13.87 4.83 22.19
C TYR A 295 12.38 4.73 21.91
N GLY A 296 11.61 5.75 22.29
CA GLY A 296 10.21 5.83 21.93
C GLY A 296 9.60 7.20 22.20
N GLN A 297 8.38 7.40 21.71
CA GLN A 297 7.63 8.62 21.92
C GLN A 297 6.65 8.43 23.07
N ARG A 298 6.57 9.42 23.96
CA ARG A 298 5.67 9.40 25.12
C ARG A 298 4.69 10.56 25.05
N LEU A 299 3.42 10.29 25.33
CA LEU A 299 2.42 11.34 25.47
C LEU A 299 2.31 11.75 26.94
N GLU A 300 2.59 13.02 27.22
CA GLU A 300 2.29 13.65 28.50
C GLU A 300 1.18 14.68 28.28
N GLY A 301 -0.06 14.28 28.60
CA GLY A 301 -1.24 15.10 28.31
C GLY A 301 -1.48 15.26 26.81
N ALA A 302 -1.28 16.47 26.28
CA ALA A 302 -1.46 16.79 24.86
C ALA A 302 -0.13 16.98 24.10
N THR A 303 1.01 16.76 24.78
CA THR A 303 2.35 16.95 24.20
C THR A 303 3.04 15.61 24.03
N ALA A 304 3.67 15.42 22.87
CA ALA A 304 4.54 14.28 22.60
C ALA A 304 5.99 14.65 22.90
N GLU A 305 6.71 13.71 23.51
CA GLU A 305 8.13 13.80 23.84
C GLU A 305 8.89 12.63 23.23
N ASP A 306 10.11 12.87 22.77
CA ASP A 306 11.06 11.80 22.47
C ASP A 306 11.73 11.37 23.77
N CYS A 307 11.81 10.07 24.03
CA CYS A 307 12.36 9.54 25.28
C CYS A 307 13.40 8.44 25.01
N LEU A 308 14.50 8.52 25.76
CA LEU A 308 15.53 7.49 25.91
C LEU A 308 15.32 6.79 27.26
N VAL A 309 15.21 5.47 27.26
CA VAL A 309 15.09 4.64 28.48
C VAL A 309 16.29 3.71 28.56
N VAL A 310 16.98 3.71 29.70
CA VAL A 310 18.11 2.82 29.98
C VAL A 310 17.73 1.94 31.17
N ASP A 311 17.29 0.71 30.89
CA ASP A 311 16.74 -0.18 31.93
C ASP A 311 17.79 -0.59 32.97
N ALA A 312 19.06 -0.72 32.57
CA ALA A 312 20.16 -1.07 33.47
C ALA A 312 20.32 -0.12 34.67
N ILE A 313 19.82 1.11 34.55
CA ILE A 313 19.87 2.12 35.62
C ILE A 313 18.49 2.69 35.97
N ALA A 314 17.41 2.10 35.43
CA ALA A 314 16.05 2.63 35.51
C ALA A 314 15.97 4.14 35.18
N GLY A 315 16.78 4.57 34.20
CA GLY A 315 16.91 5.98 33.81
C GLY A 315 16.04 6.31 32.61
N ILE A 316 15.40 7.49 32.64
CA ILE A 316 14.61 8.02 31.53
C ILE A 316 15.02 9.47 31.27
N ALA A 317 15.38 9.79 30.02
CA ALA A 317 15.58 11.16 29.56
C ALA A 317 14.61 11.46 28.43
N CYS A 318 13.73 12.42 28.63
CA CYS A 318 12.77 12.88 27.63
C CYS A 318 13.07 14.33 27.23
N GLY A 319 12.73 14.65 25.98
CA GLY A 319 12.81 15.99 25.42
C GLY A 319 11.64 16.25 24.47
N PRO A 320 11.40 17.50 24.04
CA PRO A 320 10.36 17.79 23.07
C PRO A 320 10.51 16.94 21.81
N LEU A 321 9.39 16.60 21.17
CA LEU A 321 9.37 15.90 19.89
C LEU A 321 10.33 16.56 18.88
N GLY A 322 11.22 15.77 18.27
CA GLY A 322 12.25 16.29 17.37
C GLY A 322 13.61 16.54 18.03
N GLN A 323 13.68 16.56 19.36
CA GLN A 323 14.93 16.83 20.08
C GLN A 323 15.94 15.70 19.88
N ALA A 324 15.48 14.45 19.91
CA ALA A 324 16.36 13.30 19.81
C ALA A 324 17.11 13.29 18.47
N GLN A 325 16.45 13.72 17.38
CA GLN A 325 17.06 13.74 16.06
C GLN A 325 17.94 14.99 15.83
N SER A 326 17.64 16.11 16.50
CA SER A 326 18.37 17.37 16.29
C SER A 326 19.60 17.53 17.16
N SER A 327 19.54 17.07 18.41
CA SER A 327 20.61 17.27 19.41
C SER A 327 20.95 16.02 20.22
N GLY A 328 20.22 14.93 19.99
CA GLY A 328 20.32 13.72 20.79
C GLY A 328 19.62 13.82 22.14
N LEU A 329 19.48 12.67 22.79
CA LEU A 329 19.06 12.56 24.18
C LEU A 329 20.17 11.87 24.96
N SER A 330 20.47 12.34 26.17
CA SER A 330 21.58 11.79 26.95
C SER A 330 21.18 11.49 28.38
N LEU A 331 21.68 10.37 28.89
CA LEU A 331 21.70 10.01 30.30
C LEU A 331 23.14 9.81 30.73
N GLY A 332 23.48 10.18 31.96
CA GLY A 332 24.80 9.94 32.50
C GLY A 332 24.74 9.65 33.98
N GLY A 333 25.83 9.09 34.50
CA GLY A 333 25.96 8.74 35.90
C GLY A 333 27.40 8.68 36.34
N GLU A 334 27.58 8.62 37.65
CA GLU A 334 28.86 8.48 38.32
C GLU A 334 28.81 7.19 39.13
N THR A 335 29.84 6.35 39.01
CA THR A 335 30.12 5.29 39.98
C THR A 335 30.89 5.91 41.13
N VAL A 336 30.52 5.57 42.37
CA VAL A 336 31.24 6.02 43.57
C VAL A 336 31.85 4.81 44.26
N ASP A 337 33.06 4.98 44.76
CA ASP A 337 33.77 3.95 45.48
C ASP A 337 33.19 3.76 46.90
N GLY A 338 33.78 2.84 47.68
CA GLY A 338 33.39 2.60 49.07
C GLY A 338 33.65 3.78 50.02
N SER A 339 34.37 4.80 49.59
CA SER A 339 34.63 6.04 50.33
C SER A 339 33.66 7.18 49.96
N GLY A 340 32.86 6.99 48.90
CA GLY A 340 31.94 7.99 48.35
C GLY A 340 32.60 8.96 47.38
N GLU A 341 33.83 8.67 46.93
CA GLU A 341 34.51 9.42 45.88
C GLU A 341 34.10 8.89 44.51
N VAL A 342 33.97 9.76 43.51
CA VAL A 342 33.61 9.36 42.14
C VAL A 342 34.74 8.55 41.54
N GLU A 343 34.47 7.31 41.20
CA GLU A 343 35.41 6.34 40.63
C GLU A 343 35.40 6.43 39.10
N ASP A 344 34.22 6.44 38.47
CA ASP A 344 34.08 6.63 37.02
C ASP A 344 32.85 7.50 36.70
N ALA A 345 32.95 8.31 35.65
CA ALA A 345 31.80 8.98 35.04
C ALA A 345 31.50 8.36 33.69
N TRP A 346 30.21 8.22 33.37
CA TRP A 346 29.76 7.67 32.09
C TRP A 346 28.56 8.44 31.55
N ARG A 347 28.38 8.38 30.23
CA ARG A 347 27.27 8.99 29.49
C ARG A 347 26.84 8.10 28.34
N ILE A 348 25.53 7.91 28.19
CA ILE A 348 24.88 7.25 27.05
C ILE A 348 24.10 8.33 26.32
N THR A 349 24.40 8.50 25.03
CA THR A 349 23.73 9.46 24.16
C THR A 349 23.07 8.73 23.00
N LEU A 350 21.76 8.90 22.86
CA LEU A 350 21.01 8.55 21.66
C LEU A 350 21.25 9.63 20.61
N ALA A 351 21.70 9.23 19.43
CA ALA A 351 21.90 10.08 18.27
C ALA A 351 21.31 9.43 17.02
N PHE A 352 21.23 10.19 15.92
CA PHE A 352 20.67 9.73 14.65
C PHE A 352 21.63 10.01 13.51
N THR A 353 21.75 9.05 12.60
CA THR A 353 22.49 9.22 11.36
C THR A 353 21.74 10.19 10.42
N SER A 354 22.37 10.60 9.32
CA SER A 354 21.72 11.45 8.31
C SER A 354 20.49 10.81 7.66
N ASN A 355 20.38 9.47 7.69
CA ASN A 355 19.21 8.71 7.22
C ASN A 355 18.23 8.37 8.36
N GLN A 356 18.32 9.04 9.51
CA GLN A 356 17.44 8.89 10.67
C GLN A 356 17.47 7.49 11.29
N THR A 357 18.59 6.78 11.18
CA THR A 357 18.82 5.53 11.92
C THR A 357 19.32 5.88 13.32
N PRO A 358 18.65 5.44 14.39
CA PRO A 358 19.13 5.68 15.75
C PRO A 358 20.40 4.88 16.02
N TYR A 359 21.33 5.46 16.78
CA TYR A 359 22.52 4.77 17.29
C TYR A 359 22.91 5.33 18.67
N LEU A 360 23.69 4.55 19.41
CA LEU A 360 24.15 4.91 20.76
C LEU A 360 25.62 5.31 20.72
N VAL A 361 25.93 6.42 21.41
CA VAL A 361 27.28 6.82 21.78
C VAL A 361 27.43 6.61 23.28
N ILE A 362 28.35 5.74 23.68
CA ILE A 362 28.65 5.46 25.08
C ILE A 362 30.03 6.03 25.37
N ALA A 363 30.11 7.02 26.26
CA ALA A 363 31.34 7.62 26.73
C ALA A 363 31.57 7.23 28.20
N GLY A 364 32.80 6.86 28.55
CA GLY A 364 33.20 6.49 29.90
C GLY A 364 34.71 6.34 30.02
N ASP A 365 35.21 6.21 31.27
CA ASP A 365 36.64 6.05 31.53
C ASP A 365 37.11 4.63 31.14
N ALA A 366 38.40 4.45 30.83
CA ALA A 366 38.95 3.29 30.13
C ALA A 366 38.63 1.92 30.76
N ALA A 367 38.38 1.85 32.06
CA ALA A 367 37.95 0.64 32.77
C ALA A 367 36.56 0.13 32.30
N SER A 368 35.68 1.04 31.89
CA SER A 368 34.36 0.71 31.34
C SER A 368 34.42 0.14 29.91
N VAL A 369 35.49 0.45 29.15
CA VAL A 369 35.75 -0.14 27.82
C VAL A 369 36.27 -1.58 27.95
N GLU A 370 37.10 -1.85 28.97
CA GLU A 370 37.63 -3.21 29.25
C GLU A 370 36.52 -4.17 29.75
N ALA A 371 35.51 -3.65 30.45
CA ALA A 371 34.35 -4.42 30.88
C ALA A 371 33.43 -4.84 29.71
N VAL A 372 33.36 -4.03 28.64
CA VAL A 372 32.51 -4.30 27.46
C VAL A 372 33.28 -5.12 26.41
N ASN A 373 34.60 -4.99 26.30
CA ASN A 373 35.43 -5.82 25.42
C ASN A 373 36.84 -6.07 26.00
N PRO A 374 37.03 -7.17 26.77
CA PRO A 374 38.28 -7.40 27.47
C PRO A 374 39.45 -7.60 26.50
N GLY A 375 40.42 -6.69 26.55
CA GLY A 375 41.62 -6.69 25.70
C GLY A 375 41.62 -5.66 24.55
N ALA A 376 40.54 -4.90 24.37
CA ALA A 376 40.53 -3.76 23.45
C ALA A 376 41.29 -2.56 24.07
N THR A 377 42.38 -2.13 23.44
CA THR A 377 43.09 -0.90 23.81
C THR A 377 42.76 0.18 22.81
N VAL A 378 41.95 1.16 23.22
CA VAL A 378 41.53 2.31 22.40
C VAL A 378 42.18 3.55 22.98
N ARG A 379 42.83 4.37 22.16
CA ARG A 379 43.49 5.59 22.64
C ARG A 379 42.46 6.71 22.86
N PRO A 380 42.74 7.70 23.72
CA PRO A 380 41.92 8.91 23.81
C PRO A 380 41.75 9.56 22.43
N GLY A 381 40.52 9.84 22.03
CA GLY A 381 40.17 10.35 20.69
C GLY A 381 40.12 9.30 19.56
N GLU A 382 40.35 8.01 19.83
CA GLU A 382 40.00 6.93 18.90
C GLU A 382 38.57 6.46 19.15
N THR A 383 37.83 6.22 18.07
CA THR A 383 36.52 5.56 18.11
C THR A 383 36.71 4.05 17.98
N LEU A 384 36.08 3.28 18.87
CA LEU A 384 35.99 1.83 18.74
C LEU A 384 34.57 1.46 18.31
N GLU A 385 34.47 0.85 17.12
CA GLU A 385 33.24 0.19 16.68
C GLU A 385 33.12 -1.17 17.39
N LEU A 386 32.20 -1.25 18.36
CA LEU A 386 31.83 -2.53 18.95
C LEU A 386 30.78 -3.16 18.04
N GLY A 387 31.24 -4.02 17.14
CA GLY A 387 30.35 -4.89 16.38
C GLY A 387 29.72 -5.92 17.32
N GLY A 388 28.44 -5.75 17.62
CA GLY A 388 27.67 -6.76 18.34
C GLY A 388 27.53 -8.05 17.52
N GLU A 389 27.32 -9.17 18.19
CA GLU A 389 26.92 -10.46 17.59
C GLU A 389 25.67 -10.32 16.67
N TYR A 390 24.96 -9.20 16.75
CA TYR A 390 23.73 -8.84 16.04
C TYR A 390 23.85 -7.68 15.03
N GLN A 391 25.07 -7.29 14.61
CA GLN A 391 25.33 -6.29 13.54
C GLN A 391 24.96 -4.82 13.79
N ASP A 392 24.75 -4.38 15.04
CA ASP A 392 24.56 -2.95 15.32
C ASP A 392 25.91 -2.22 15.55
N PRO A 393 26.18 -1.08 14.90
CA PRO A 393 27.40 -0.30 15.10
C PRO A 393 27.29 0.57 16.37
N ILE A 394 28.01 0.19 17.42
CA ILE A 394 28.16 1.02 18.63
C ILE A 394 29.49 1.78 18.53
N GLN A 395 29.47 3.11 18.65
CA GLN A 395 30.69 3.94 18.69
C GLN A 395 30.98 4.39 20.13
N VAL A 396 32.19 4.14 20.59
CA VAL A 396 32.70 4.59 21.90
C VAL A 396 33.70 5.71 21.68
N GLU A 397 33.49 6.88 22.30
CA GLU A 397 34.44 8.00 22.29
C GLU A 397 34.99 8.22 23.72
N ILE A 398 36.31 8.16 23.86
CA ILE A 398 37.01 8.38 25.14
C ILE A 398 37.43 9.85 25.23
N PRO A 399 37.02 10.59 26.28
CA PRO A 399 37.44 11.98 26.46
C PRO A 399 38.97 12.10 26.54
N SER A 400 39.53 13.14 25.92
CA SER A 400 40.93 13.50 26.10
C SER A 400 41.07 14.34 27.36
N ASP A 401 41.96 13.92 28.27
CA ASP A 401 42.38 14.77 29.40
C ASP A 401 43.21 15.94 28.86
N ASP A 402 42.54 17.05 28.54
CA ASP A 402 43.20 18.34 28.39
C ASP A 402 43.45 18.93 29.79
N THR A 403 44.46 18.38 30.49
CA THR A 403 45.15 19.09 31.57
C THR A 403 46.48 19.62 31.07
N GLU A 404 46.44 20.77 30.39
CA GLU A 404 47.58 21.68 30.29
C GLU A 404 47.24 23.04 30.93
N GLY A 405 47.84 23.32 32.09
CA GLY A 405 48.12 24.68 32.58
C GLY A 405 47.35 25.19 33.78
#